data_AF-A0A5P6VN25-F1
#
_entry.id   AF-A0A5P6VN25-F1
#
_cell.length_a   1.000
_cell.length_b   1.000
_cell.length_c   1.000
_cell.angle_alpha   90.00
_cell.angle_beta   90.00
_cell.angle_gamma   90.00
#
_symmetry.space_group_name_H-M   'P 1'
#
loop_
_entity.id
_entity.type
_entity.pdbx_description
1 polymer ?
#
loop_
_entity_poly.entity_id
_entity_poly.type
_entity_poly.pdbx_seq_one_letter_code
_entity_poly.pdbx_strand_id
1 'polypeptide(L)'
;MKKFKVTKVLSVVLAVVFAVSTFTVGSEAKVHSAAAEQQRELTAEEIAAIRPMFKADQYAAYYPDVVKVLGEDEEVLFTHFITNGIWEERQPSVAFNVDVYASENYDLQSAFGNDIIAYYMHYATTNEYRRVPAPADALRAGFKIYSVYDFVQGQVGPQKGVAPVLAPDYHPGIVL
;
A
#
# COMPACT_ATOMS: atom_id res chain seq x y z
N MET A 1 44.79 -20.75 -27.39
CA MET A 1 45.13 -19.48 -26.71
C MET A 1 44.05 -18.45 -27.02
N LYS A 2 43.53 -17.82 -25.95
CA LYS A 2 42.76 -16.55 -25.86
C LYS A 2 41.51 -16.35 -26.73
N LYS A 3 40.35 -16.49 -26.05
CA LYS A 3 39.05 -15.88 -26.38
C LYS A 3 39.02 -14.43 -25.87
N PHE A 4 38.47 -13.50 -26.66
CA PHE A 4 38.00 -12.16 -26.26
C PHE A 4 36.97 -11.69 -27.30
N LYS A 5 35.91 -10.93 -27.03
CA LYS A 5 35.03 -10.68 -25.86
C LYS A 5 33.79 -10.00 -26.46
N VAL A 6 32.62 -10.47 -26.04
CA VAL A 6 31.40 -9.71 -25.67
C VAL A 6 31.06 -8.41 -26.41
N THR A 7 29.90 -8.42 -27.08
CA THR A 7 28.84 -7.42 -26.89
C THR A 7 27.52 -7.99 -27.39
N LYS A 8 26.72 -8.56 -26.48
CA LYS A 8 25.27 -8.65 -26.67
C LYS A 8 24.63 -7.76 -25.61
N VAL A 9 23.89 -6.80 -26.11
CA VAL A 9 23.23 -5.71 -25.42
C VAL A 9 22.05 -6.27 -24.63
N LEU A 10 21.99 -5.86 -23.36
CA LEU A 10 20.80 -5.59 -22.56
C LEU A 10 19.61 -6.55 -22.73
N SER A 11 19.51 -7.53 -21.83
CA SER A 11 18.24 -8.19 -21.51
C SER A 11 18.28 -8.59 -20.05
N VAL A 12 17.97 -7.63 -19.17
CA VAL A 12 17.55 -7.92 -17.80
C VAL A 12 16.04 -7.89 -17.83
N VAL A 13 15.45 -8.99 -18.29
CA VAL A 13 14.06 -9.32 -17.98
C VAL A 13 14.08 -9.64 -16.49
N LEU A 14 13.61 -8.72 -15.66
CA LEU A 14 13.31 -8.97 -14.27
C LEU A 14 12.08 -9.89 -14.24
N ALA A 15 12.35 -11.19 -14.28
CA ALA A 15 11.34 -12.22 -14.12
C ALA A 15 10.84 -12.21 -12.67
N VAL A 16 9.76 -11.50 -12.40
CA VAL A 16 8.88 -11.82 -11.27
C VAL A 16 7.75 -12.66 -11.82
N VAL A 17 7.91 -13.96 -11.63
CA VAL A 17 6.95 -15.01 -11.97
C VAL A 17 5.75 -14.90 -11.04
N PHE A 18 4.55 -14.72 -11.60
CA PHE A 18 3.34 -15.28 -10.98
C PHE A 18 2.69 -16.23 -11.99
N ALA A 19 3.06 -17.50 -11.87
CA ALA A 19 2.36 -18.58 -12.53
C ALA A 19 0.98 -18.72 -11.89
N VAL A 20 -0.08 -18.40 -12.64
CA VAL A 20 -1.45 -18.79 -12.28
C VAL A 20 -1.52 -20.31 -12.39
N SER A 21 -1.26 -21.00 -11.29
CA SER A 21 -1.56 -22.42 -11.12
C SER A 21 -2.84 -22.54 -10.31
N THR A 22 -3.96 -22.76 -10.98
CA THR A 22 -5.20 -23.15 -10.30
C THR A 22 -5.06 -24.60 -9.80
N PHE A 23 -4.66 -24.77 -8.55
CA PHE A 23 -4.83 -26.02 -7.81
C PHE A 23 -5.79 -25.77 -6.66
N THR A 24 -6.96 -26.39 -6.73
CA THR A 24 -7.90 -26.46 -5.61
C THR A 24 -7.39 -27.48 -4.60
N VAL A 25 -6.96 -27.03 -3.42
CA VAL A 25 -6.71 -27.89 -2.26
C VAL A 25 -7.63 -27.45 -1.14
N GLY A 26 -8.43 -28.40 -0.65
CA GLY A 26 -9.34 -28.21 0.47
C GLY A 26 -8.60 -28.18 1.82
N SER A 27 -8.98 -27.18 2.61
CA SER A 27 -8.89 -27.03 4.07
C SER A 27 -7.52 -26.89 4.76
N GLU A 28 -7.45 -25.79 5.53
CA GLU A 28 -6.62 -25.51 6.71
C GLU A 28 -5.20 -24.96 6.52
N ALA A 29 -5.13 -23.67 6.19
CA ALA A 29 -4.51 -22.61 7.02
C ALA A 29 -4.49 -21.34 6.17
N LYS A 30 -5.46 -20.42 6.35
CA LYS A 30 -5.35 -19.06 5.79
C LYS A 30 -4.26 -18.32 6.58
N VAL A 31 -3.01 -18.61 6.26
CA VAL A 31 -1.92 -17.62 6.29
C VAL A 31 -1.74 -17.12 4.86
N HIS A 32 -2.85 -16.72 4.25
CA HIS A 32 -2.82 -15.74 3.17
C HIS A 32 -3.12 -14.43 3.88
N SER A 33 -2.15 -13.51 3.91
CA SER A 33 -2.40 -12.16 4.39
C SER A 33 -3.63 -11.60 3.66
N ALA A 34 -4.48 -10.84 4.33
CA ALA A 34 -5.67 -10.23 3.70
C ALA A 34 -5.30 -9.47 2.41
N ALA A 35 -4.10 -8.88 2.39
CA ALA A 35 -3.44 -8.30 1.21
C ALA A 35 -3.34 -9.25 0.00
N ALA A 36 -2.94 -10.51 0.20
CA ALA A 36 -2.73 -11.48 -0.88
C ALA A 36 -4.05 -11.93 -1.54
N GLU A 37 -5.20 -11.76 -0.87
CA GLU A 37 -6.52 -12.06 -1.44
C GLU A 37 -7.05 -10.90 -2.30
N GLN A 38 -6.50 -9.69 -2.16
CA GLN A 38 -6.94 -8.48 -2.88
C GLN A 38 -6.01 -8.07 -4.04
N GLN A 39 -4.77 -8.55 -4.05
CA GLN A 39 -3.76 -8.15 -5.01
C GLN A 39 -4.18 -8.41 -6.47
N ARG A 40 -4.18 -7.36 -7.28
CA ARG A 40 -4.42 -7.41 -8.73
C ARG A 40 -3.49 -6.47 -9.50
N GLU A 41 -3.46 -6.61 -10.81
CA GLU A 41 -2.81 -5.61 -11.66
C GLU A 41 -3.65 -4.31 -11.68
N LEU A 42 -2.97 -3.17 -11.60
CA LEU A 42 -3.57 -1.85 -11.73
C LEU A 42 -3.77 -1.49 -13.20
N THR A 43 -4.85 -0.78 -13.50
CA THR A 43 -5.07 -0.25 -14.86
C THR A 43 -4.15 0.94 -15.13
N ALA A 44 -4.00 1.31 -16.40
CA ALA A 44 -3.18 2.46 -16.79
C ALA A 44 -3.71 3.77 -16.18
N GLU A 45 -5.03 3.90 -16.04
CA GLU A 45 -5.71 5.04 -15.44
C GLU A 45 -5.40 5.13 -13.94
N GLU A 46 -5.42 3.99 -13.23
CA GLU A 46 -5.09 3.93 -11.81
C GLU A 46 -3.63 4.30 -11.57
N ILE A 47 -2.71 3.76 -12.37
CA ILE A 47 -1.29 4.09 -12.31
C ILE A 47 -1.09 5.59 -12.56
N ALA A 48 -1.75 6.15 -13.57
CA ALA A 48 -1.66 7.57 -13.90
C ALA A 48 -2.20 8.47 -12.78
N ALA A 49 -3.28 8.07 -12.10
CA ALA A 49 -3.85 8.80 -10.98
C ALA A 49 -2.95 8.73 -9.72
N ILE A 50 -2.31 7.59 -9.47
CA ILE A 50 -1.46 7.36 -8.30
C ILE A 50 -0.07 7.99 -8.46
N ARG A 51 0.48 8.05 -9.68
CA ARG A 51 1.85 8.53 -9.93
C ARG A 51 2.17 9.89 -9.29
N PRO A 52 1.31 10.93 -9.36
CA PRO A 52 1.61 12.23 -8.74
C PRO A 52 1.76 12.19 -7.22
N MET A 53 1.09 11.24 -6.55
CA MET A 53 1.15 11.05 -5.10
C MET A 53 2.47 10.44 -4.63
N PHE A 54 3.15 9.70 -5.52
CA PHE A 54 4.41 9.02 -5.22
C PHE A 54 5.59 10.00 -5.20
N LYS A 55 6.44 9.86 -4.17
CA LYS A 55 7.69 10.61 -4.00
C LYS A 55 8.81 9.62 -3.68
N ALA A 56 9.68 9.35 -4.64
CA ALA A 56 10.69 8.30 -4.55
C ALA A 56 11.67 8.51 -3.40
N ASP A 57 12.10 9.75 -3.16
CA ASP A 57 12.97 10.14 -2.06
C ASP A 57 12.35 9.83 -0.69
N GLN A 58 11.06 10.13 -0.53
CA GLN A 58 10.31 9.88 0.70
C GLN A 58 10.01 8.39 0.88
N TYR A 59 9.65 7.71 -0.20
CA TYR A 59 9.40 6.27 -0.19
C TYR A 59 10.66 5.48 0.19
N ALA A 60 11.81 5.84 -0.39
CA ALA A 60 13.11 5.27 -0.05
C ALA A 60 13.46 5.48 1.43
N ALA A 61 13.17 6.67 1.97
CA ALA A 61 13.41 6.99 3.38
C ALA A 61 12.52 6.20 4.34
N TYR A 62 11.25 5.96 3.98
CA TYR A 62 10.32 5.16 4.79
C TYR A 62 10.61 3.66 4.73
N TYR A 63 11.14 3.16 3.61
CA TYR A 63 11.26 1.74 3.34
C TYR A 63 12.70 1.32 2.99
N PRO A 64 13.64 1.40 3.96
CA PRO A 64 15.04 1.03 3.73
C PRO A 64 15.20 -0.46 3.40
N ASP A 65 14.23 -1.30 3.77
CA ASP A 65 14.15 -2.71 3.38
C ASP A 65 14.00 -2.87 1.86
N VAL A 66 13.17 -2.04 1.22
CA VAL A 66 12.99 -2.03 -0.23
C VAL A 66 14.25 -1.51 -0.92
N VAL A 67 14.81 -0.40 -0.43
CA VAL A 67 16.04 0.21 -0.98
C VAL A 67 17.21 -0.77 -0.93
N LYS A 68 17.32 -1.55 0.15
CA LYS A 68 18.39 -2.55 0.30
C LYS A 68 18.36 -3.62 -0.81
N VAL A 69 17.19 -3.93 -1.35
CA VAL A 69 17.01 -4.97 -2.37
C VAL A 69 17.00 -4.39 -3.78
N LEU A 70 16.34 -3.25 -3.98
CA LEU A 70 16.03 -2.70 -5.30
C LEU A 70 16.86 -1.46 -5.67
N GLY A 71 17.53 -0.83 -4.70
CA GLY A 71 18.21 0.45 -4.88
C GLY A 71 17.26 1.65 -4.76
N GLU A 72 17.73 2.81 -5.24
CA GLU A 72 17.06 4.11 -5.10
C GLU A 72 16.51 4.66 -6.43
N ASP A 73 16.49 3.85 -7.50
CA ASP A 73 15.96 4.27 -8.79
C ASP A 73 14.46 4.57 -8.69
N GLU A 74 14.04 5.76 -9.14
CA GLU A 74 12.65 6.24 -9.02
C GLU A 74 11.65 5.29 -9.69
N GLU A 75 11.94 4.83 -10.91
CA GLU A 75 11.01 3.98 -11.66
C GLU A 75 10.93 2.58 -11.04
N VAL A 76 12.05 2.06 -10.54
CA VAL A 76 12.07 0.78 -9.83
C VAL A 76 11.27 0.86 -8.52
N LEU A 77 11.44 1.92 -7.74
CA LEU A 77 10.69 2.11 -6.51
C LEU A 77 9.20 2.35 -6.77
N PHE A 78 8.86 3.12 -7.80
CA PHE A 78 7.47 3.32 -8.20
C PHE A 78 6.84 2.00 -8.67
N THR A 79 7.56 1.22 -9.47
CA THR A 79 7.12 -0.11 -9.91
C THR A 79 6.88 -1.02 -8.72
N HIS A 80 7.79 -1.05 -7.75
CA HIS A 80 7.59 -1.79 -6.51
C HIS A 80 6.34 -1.32 -5.77
N PHE A 81 6.14 -0.01 -5.65
CA PHE A 81 4.99 0.56 -4.95
C PHE A 81 3.66 0.08 -5.57
N ILE A 82 3.49 0.22 -6.90
CA ILE A 82 2.22 -0.15 -7.55
C ILE A 82 1.99 -1.67 -7.67
N THR A 83 3.05 -2.48 -7.63
CA THR A 83 2.94 -3.94 -7.74
C THR A 83 2.85 -4.66 -6.41
N ASN A 84 3.50 -4.14 -5.36
CA ASN A 84 3.58 -4.75 -4.03
C ASN A 84 3.24 -3.75 -2.93
N GLY A 85 3.85 -2.56 -2.94
CA GLY A 85 3.77 -1.61 -1.84
C GLY A 85 2.34 -1.21 -1.45
N ILE A 86 1.46 -0.94 -2.43
CA ILE A 86 0.05 -0.65 -2.18
C ILE A 86 -0.60 -1.79 -1.39
N TRP A 87 -0.39 -3.03 -1.83
CA TRP A 87 -0.99 -4.21 -1.22
C TRP A 87 -0.45 -4.50 0.18
N GLU A 88 0.79 -4.10 0.44
CA GLU A 88 1.43 -4.12 1.76
C GLU A 88 1.06 -2.91 2.65
N GLU A 89 0.08 -2.08 2.23
CA GLU A 89 -0.32 -0.85 2.93
C GLU A 89 0.87 0.11 3.17
N ARG A 90 1.83 0.10 2.25
CA ARG A 90 2.90 1.10 2.21
C ARG A 90 2.37 2.41 1.63
N GLN A 91 3.05 3.49 1.99
CA GLN A 91 2.61 4.85 1.75
C GLN A 91 3.46 5.50 0.66
N PRO A 92 2.86 6.17 -0.33
CA PRO A 92 3.57 6.72 -1.49
C PRO A 92 4.46 7.91 -1.13
N SER A 93 4.17 8.61 -0.04
CA SER A 93 4.82 9.84 0.40
C SER A 93 4.43 10.19 1.83
N VAL A 94 5.05 11.21 2.41
CA VAL A 94 4.68 11.72 3.75
C VAL A 94 3.33 12.44 3.76
N ALA A 95 2.85 12.86 2.60
CA ALA A 95 1.62 13.64 2.45
C ALA A 95 0.35 12.78 2.43
N PHE A 96 0.49 11.45 2.29
CA PHE A 96 -0.65 10.55 2.20
C PHE A 96 -0.40 9.24 2.92
N ASN A 97 -1.33 8.89 3.81
CA ASN A 97 -1.43 7.57 4.43
C ASN A 97 -2.82 6.96 4.17
N VAL A 98 -2.88 5.80 3.51
CA VAL A 98 -4.15 5.17 3.10
C VAL A 98 -4.99 4.70 4.28
N ASP A 99 -4.36 4.16 5.34
CA ASP A 99 -5.05 3.68 6.54
C ASP A 99 -5.68 4.85 7.30
N VAL A 100 -4.96 5.98 7.38
CA VAL A 100 -5.47 7.22 7.95
C VAL A 100 -6.65 7.72 7.11
N TYR A 101 -6.48 7.80 5.79
CA TYR A 101 -7.52 8.28 4.89
C TYR A 101 -8.78 7.42 4.99
N ALA A 102 -8.65 6.09 5.07
CA ALA A 102 -9.78 5.21 5.26
C ALA A 102 -10.42 5.39 6.65
N SER A 103 -9.61 5.46 7.71
CA SER A 103 -10.10 5.55 9.10
C SER A 103 -10.81 6.87 9.42
N GLU A 104 -10.40 7.97 8.80
CA GLU A 104 -10.99 9.29 9.03
C GLU A 104 -12.29 9.54 8.23
N ASN A 105 -12.53 8.80 7.14
CA ASN A 105 -13.65 9.04 6.23
C ASN A 105 -14.68 7.89 6.28
N TYR A 106 -15.62 8.00 7.23
CA TYR A 106 -16.64 6.98 7.50
C TYR A 106 -17.59 6.70 6.32
N ASP A 107 -17.85 7.70 5.50
CA ASP A 107 -18.62 7.56 4.26
C ASP A 107 -17.90 6.64 3.27
N LEU A 108 -16.58 6.78 3.15
CA LEU A 108 -15.77 5.92 2.29
C LEU A 108 -15.64 4.50 2.83
N GLN A 109 -15.60 4.30 4.15
CA GLN A 109 -15.58 2.95 4.74
C GLN A 109 -16.79 2.13 4.29
N SER A 110 -17.97 2.73 4.35
CA SER A 110 -19.19 2.07 3.89
C SER A 110 -19.21 1.90 2.36
N ALA A 111 -18.62 2.83 1.60
CA ALA A 111 -18.62 2.77 0.14
C ALA A 111 -17.63 1.74 -0.42
N PHE A 112 -16.42 1.68 0.14
CA PHE A 112 -15.28 0.96 -0.41
C PHE A 112 -14.90 -0.27 0.39
N GLY A 113 -15.18 -0.30 1.70
CA GLY A 113 -14.75 -1.40 2.56
C GLY A 113 -13.23 -1.57 2.50
N ASN A 114 -12.79 -2.77 2.11
CA ASN A 114 -11.39 -3.16 1.99
C ASN A 114 -10.78 -2.92 0.59
N ASP A 115 -11.47 -2.22 -0.32
CA ASP A 115 -10.91 -1.86 -1.63
C ASP A 115 -9.89 -0.72 -1.48
N ILE A 116 -8.63 -1.09 -1.25
CA ILE A 116 -7.53 -0.15 -1.08
C ILE A 116 -7.33 0.78 -2.28
N ILE A 117 -7.56 0.27 -3.51
CA ILE A 117 -7.39 1.06 -4.72
C ILE A 117 -8.46 2.15 -4.79
N ALA A 118 -9.69 1.88 -4.36
CA ALA A 118 -10.74 2.89 -4.31
C ALA A 118 -10.38 4.10 -3.42
N TYR A 119 -9.67 3.90 -2.30
CA TYR A 119 -9.20 5.02 -1.47
C TYR A 119 -8.13 5.86 -2.17
N TYR A 120 -7.15 5.22 -2.80
CA TYR A 120 -6.13 5.92 -3.61
C TYR A 120 -6.78 6.71 -4.75
N MET A 121 -7.69 6.09 -5.49
CA MET A 121 -8.37 6.72 -6.61
C MET A 121 -9.26 7.87 -6.15
N HIS A 122 -9.99 7.71 -5.06
CA HIS A 122 -10.79 8.77 -4.49
C HIS A 122 -9.92 9.98 -4.12
N TYR A 123 -8.82 9.76 -3.40
CA TYR A 123 -7.91 10.85 -3.03
C TYR A 123 -7.28 11.52 -4.26
N ALA A 124 -6.86 10.74 -5.25
CA ALA A 124 -6.18 11.25 -6.44
C ALA A 124 -7.09 12.06 -7.37
N THR A 125 -8.39 11.75 -7.42
CA THR A 125 -9.31 12.29 -8.43
C THR A 125 -10.32 13.29 -7.90
N THR A 126 -10.49 13.39 -6.58
CA THR A 126 -11.43 14.35 -5.98
C THR A 126 -10.73 15.62 -5.53
N ASN A 127 -11.44 16.75 -5.67
CA ASN A 127 -11.04 18.04 -5.10
C ASN A 127 -11.81 18.34 -3.80
N GLU A 128 -12.33 17.31 -3.15
CA GLU A 128 -13.08 17.47 -1.90
C GLU A 128 -12.14 17.88 -0.78
N TYR A 129 -12.54 18.88 0.00
CA TYR A 129 -11.78 19.28 1.18
C TYR A 129 -11.92 18.20 2.25
N ARG A 130 -10.85 17.44 2.45
CA ARG A 130 -10.72 16.45 3.52
C ARG A 130 -9.50 16.75 4.37
N ARG A 131 -9.48 16.19 5.58
CA ARG A 131 -8.32 16.31 6.46
C ARG A 131 -7.10 15.69 5.79
N VAL A 132 -5.93 16.26 6.08
CA VAL A 132 -4.65 15.72 5.62
C VAL A 132 -4.50 14.31 6.19
N PRO A 133 -4.35 13.28 5.34
CA PRO A 133 -4.23 11.90 5.81
C PRO A 133 -2.83 11.62 6.35
N ALA A 134 -2.45 12.30 7.42
CA ALA A 134 -1.18 12.18 8.13
C ALA A 134 -1.40 11.59 9.53
N PRO A 135 -0.65 10.54 9.94
CA PRO A 135 -0.87 9.86 11.22
C PRO A 135 -0.83 10.80 12.44
N ALA A 136 0.09 11.76 12.46
CA ALA A 136 0.23 12.68 13.60
C ALA A 136 -1.00 13.58 13.80
N ASP A 137 -1.61 14.05 12.72
CA ASP A 137 -2.79 14.90 12.77
C ASP A 137 -4.04 14.09 13.16
N ALA A 138 -4.17 12.89 12.62
CA ALA A 138 -5.26 11.98 12.94
C ALA A 138 -5.27 11.59 14.43
N LEU A 139 -4.10 11.21 14.96
CA LEU A 139 -3.95 10.87 16.37
C LEU A 139 -4.21 12.05 17.29
N ARG A 140 -3.74 13.26 16.94
CA ARG A 140 -4.02 14.49 17.69
C ARG A 140 -5.52 14.80 17.78
N ALA A 141 -6.27 14.41 16.76
CA ALA A 141 -7.71 14.55 16.74
C ALA A 141 -8.47 13.39 17.39
N GLY A 142 -7.76 12.40 17.96
CA GLY A 142 -8.36 11.29 18.69
C GLY A 142 -8.81 10.13 17.81
N PHE A 143 -8.39 10.07 16.54
CA PHE A 143 -8.73 8.95 15.68
C PHE A 143 -7.90 7.70 16.02
N LYS A 144 -8.56 6.54 15.97
CA LYS A 144 -7.92 5.24 15.89
C LYS A 144 -7.80 4.86 14.42
N ILE A 145 -6.62 4.40 14.02
CA ILE A 145 -6.28 4.06 12.65
C ILE A 145 -6.27 2.55 12.52
N TYR A 146 -7.03 2.05 11.57
CA TYR A 146 -7.17 0.62 11.24
C TYR A 146 -6.58 0.35 9.87
N SER A 147 -6.19 -0.90 9.62
CA SER A 147 -5.82 -1.33 8.27
C SER A 147 -7.03 -1.17 7.36
N VAL A 148 -6.81 -0.80 6.10
CA VAL A 148 -7.88 -0.78 5.10
C VAL A 148 -8.57 -2.14 5.02
N TYR A 149 -7.81 -3.22 5.19
CA TYR A 149 -8.33 -4.59 5.15
C TYR A 149 -9.22 -4.97 6.33
N ASP A 150 -9.29 -4.13 7.37
CA ASP A 150 -10.19 -4.31 8.51
C ASP A 150 -11.61 -3.80 8.22
N PHE A 151 -11.84 -3.08 7.12
CA PHE A 151 -13.15 -2.55 6.75
C PHE A 151 -13.96 -3.53 5.89
N VAL A 152 -15.28 -3.39 5.92
CA VAL A 152 -16.21 -4.22 5.13
C VAL A 152 -17.18 -3.29 4.42
N GLN A 153 -17.36 -3.49 3.11
CA GLN A 153 -18.28 -2.68 2.32
C GLN A 153 -19.70 -2.73 2.90
N GLY A 154 -20.36 -1.57 3.00
CA GLY A 154 -21.66 -1.41 3.63
C GLY A 154 -21.64 -1.28 5.15
N GLN A 155 -20.46 -1.31 5.79
CA GLN A 155 -20.31 -1.09 7.23
C GLN A 155 -19.57 0.22 7.50
N VAL A 156 -19.96 0.88 8.59
CA VAL A 156 -19.20 2.01 9.15
C VAL A 156 -18.38 1.48 10.31
N GLY A 157 -17.07 1.72 10.26
CA GLY A 157 -16.11 1.20 11.21
C GLY A 157 -15.49 -0.15 10.81
N PRO A 158 -14.41 -0.54 11.50
CA PRO A 158 -13.71 -1.80 11.23
C PRO A 158 -14.52 -3.00 11.72
N GLN A 159 -14.13 -4.19 11.29
CA GLN A 159 -14.64 -5.45 11.78
C GLN A 159 -14.57 -5.52 13.31
N LYS A 160 -15.62 -6.07 13.91
CA LYS A 160 -15.75 -6.15 15.36
C LYS A 160 -14.60 -6.93 15.97
N GLY A 161 -13.90 -6.31 16.92
CA GLY A 161 -12.84 -6.95 17.70
C GLY A 161 -11.44 -6.79 17.12
N VAL A 162 -11.29 -6.10 15.97
CA VAL A 162 -9.97 -5.80 15.41
C VAL A 162 -9.29 -4.68 16.20
N ALA A 163 -7.98 -4.85 16.42
CA ALA A 163 -7.14 -3.84 17.06
C ALA A 163 -6.67 -2.79 16.03
N PRO A 164 -6.62 -1.50 16.39
CA PRO A 164 -6.08 -0.49 15.49
C PRO A 164 -4.58 -0.68 15.25
N VAL A 165 -4.14 -0.39 14.03
CA VAL A 165 -2.72 -0.34 13.65
C VAL A 165 -2.02 0.82 14.37
N LEU A 166 -2.74 1.93 14.60
CA LEU A 166 -2.23 3.07 15.35
C LEU A 166 -3.35 3.69 16.19
N ALA A 167 -3.09 3.97 17.46
CA ALA A 167 -4.06 4.58 18.35
C ALA A 167 -3.39 5.65 19.24
N PRO A 168 -4.12 6.69 19.68
CA PRO A 168 -3.55 7.80 20.46
C PRO A 168 -2.89 7.36 21.77
N ASP A 169 -3.35 6.23 22.32
CA ASP A 169 -2.89 5.56 23.54
C ASP A 169 -1.85 4.45 23.28
N TYR A 170 -1.51 4.17 22.03
CA TYR A 170 -0.53 3.16 21.62
C TYR A 170 0.64 3.84 20.90
N HIS A 171 1.60 4.34 21.68
CA HIS A 171 2.87 4.82 21.15
C HIS A 171 3.94 3.72 21.38
N PRO A 172 4.25 2.85 20.39
CA PRO A 172 5.39 1.97 20.51
C PRO A 172 6.65 2.83 20.47
N GLY A 173 7.13 3.26 21.65
CA GLY A 173 8.36 4.05 21.79
C GLY A 173 8.37 5.17 22.83
N ILE A 174 7.27 5.49 23.52
CA ILE A 174 7.32 6.42 24.67
C ILE A 174 6.87 5.66 25.92
N VAL A 175 7.85 5.36 26.78
CA VAL A 175 7.59 5.00 28.17
C VAL A 175 7.22 6.30 28.90
N LEU A 176 6.05 6.34 29.54
CA LEU A 176 5.66 7.43 30.44
C LEU A 176 6.58 7.51 31.66
#